data_AF-A0A972XS79-F1
#
_entry.id   AF-A0A972XS79-F1
#
_cell.length_a   1.000
_cell.length_b   1.000
_cell.length_c   1.000
_cell.angle_alpha   90.00
_cell.angle_beta   90.00
_cell.angle_gamma   90.00
#
_symmetry.space_group_name_H-M   'P 1'
#
loop_
_entity.id
_entity.type
_entity.pdbx_description
1 polymer ?
#
loop_
_entity_poly.entity_id
_entity_poly.type
_entity_poly.pdbx_seq_one_letter_code
_entity_poly.pdbx_strand_id
1 'polypeptide(L)'
;MKALYDVLAPAKLNLFLHITGRRADGYHLLQSVFMLIDWCDTLHFELRKDGVISRTDLGPITAAVLPADDLTVRAARALQAA
;
A
#
# COMPACT_ATOMS: atom_id res chain seq x y z
N MET A 1 11.27 -17.72 14.21
CA MET A 1 10.08 -17.08 13.62
C MET A 1 10.53 -16.44 12.31
N LYS A 2 9.80 -16.61 11.19
CA LYS A 2 10.23 -16.03 9.90
C LYS A 2 9.61 -14.63 9.80
N ALA A 3 10.45 -13.60 9.78
CA ALA A 3 10.02 -12.20 9.78
C ALA A 3 10.86 -11.36 8.82
N LEU A 4 10.27 -10.27 8.32
CA LEU A 4 10.91 -9.21 7.56
C LEU A 4 10.57 -7.89 8.24
N TYR A 5 11.57 -7.15 8.69
CA TYR A 5 11.40 -5.83 9.29
C TYR A 5 11.97 -4.74 8.38
N ASP A 6 11.51 -3.50 8.57
CA ASP A 6 12.01 -2.31 7.90
C ASP A 6 11.83 -2.32 6.37
N VAL A 7 10.74 -2.92 5.90
CA VAL A 7 10.39 -2.91 4.48
C VAL A 7 9.82 -1.54 4.12
N LEU A 8 10.56 -0.78 3.32
CA LEU A 8 10.20 0.58 2.94
C LEU A 8 9.10 0.59 1.86
N ALA A 9 8.04 1.37 2.10
CA ALA A 9 7.02 1.72 1.13
C ALA A 9 7.16 3.22 0.79
N PRO A 10 7.95 3.58 -0.25
CA PRO A 10 8.26 4.97 -0.55
C PRO A 10 7.06 5.74 -1.08
N ALA A 11 6.95 7.00 -0.67
CA ALA A 11 6.07 7.96 -1.30
C ALA A 11 6.52 8.25 -2.73
N LYS A 12 5.59 8.76 -3.53
CA LYS A 12 5.82 9.10 -4.93
C LYS A 12 5.31 10.48 -5.27
N LEU A 13 6.06 11.19 -6.10
CA LEU A 13 5.64 12.43 -6.76
C LEU A 13 5.26 12.14 -8.21
N ASN A 14 4.28 12.88 -8.72
CA ASN A 14 4.08 13.02 -10.16
C ASN A 14 4.90 14.25 -10.58
N LEU A 15 5.97 14.07 -11.35
CA LEU A 15 6.77 15.22 -11.82
C LEU A 15 6.02 16.05 -12.86
N PHE A 16 5.13 15.40 -13.61
CA PHE A 16 4.05 16.03 -14.35
C PHE A 16 2.86 15.08 -14.35
N LEU A 17 1.66 15.60 -14.65
CA LEU A 17 0.46 14.79 -14.83
C LEU A 17 -0.39 15.40 -15.94
N HIS A 18 -0.54 14.67 -17.04
CA HIS A 18 -1.41 15.02 -18.14
C HIS A 18 -2.60 14.08 -18.19
N ILE A 19 -3.80 14.65 -18.33
CA ILE A 19 -5.02 13.91 -18.64
C ILE A 19 -5.17 13.94 -20.16
N THR A 20 -4.98 12.79 -20.82
CA THR A 20 -4.94 12.69 -22.30
C THR A 20 -6.26 12.23 -22.90
N GLY A 21 -7.22 11.85 -22.08
CA GLY A 21 -8.56 11.45 -22.52
C GLY A 21 -9.40 10.85 -21.41
N ARG A 22 -10.62 10.44 -21.76
CA ARG A 22 -11.54 9.75 -20.87
C ARG A 22 -12.13 8.53 -21.56
N ARG A 23 -12.09 7.40 -20.86
CA ARG A 23 -12.63 6.11 -21.29
C ARG A 23 -14.16 6.08 -21.13
N ALA A 24 -14.81 5.16 -21.84
CA ALA A 24 -16.25 4.95 -21.77
C ALA A 24 -16.73 4.48 -20.38
N ASP A 25 -15.86 3.82 -19.61
CA ASP A 25 -16.13 3.40 -18.22
C ASP A 25 -15.92 4.52 -17.18
N GLY A 26 -15.64 5.74 -17.63
CA GLY A 26 -15.53 6.92 -16.78
C GLY A 26 -14.12 7.24 -16.29
N TYR A 27 -13.14 6.35 -16.48
CA TYR A 27 -11.75 6.58 -16.06
C TYR A 27 -10.98 7.50 -17.01
N HIS A 28 -9.99 8.22 -16.49
CA HIS A 28 -9.11 9.09 -17.29
C HIS A 28 -7.89 8.32 -17.81
N LEU A 29 -7.47 8.63 -19.03
CA LEU A 29 -6.15 8.27 -19.53
C LEU A 29 -5.13 9.27 -18.96
N LEU A 30 -4.09 8.76 -18.33
CA LEU A 30 -3.06 9.56 -17.68
C LEU A 30 -1.71 9.32 -18.34
N GLN A 31 -0.95 10.39 -18.53
CA GLN A 31 0.47 10.35 -18.83
C GLN A 31 1.19 11.11 -17.72
N SER A 32 2.13 10.45 -17.05
CA SER A 32 2.84 10.98 -15.89
C SER A 32 4.22 10.34 -15.81
N VAL A 33 5.20 11.05 -15.26
CA VAL A 33 6.44 10.46 -14.76
C VAL A 33 6.37 10.42 -13.25
N PHE A 34 6.52 9.21 -12.70
CA PHE A 34 6.59 9.00 -11.26
C PHE A 34 8.05 9.05 -10.80
N MET A 35 8.28 9.73 -9.69
CA MET A 35 9.55 9.71 -8.97
C MET A 35 9.29 9.25 -7.54
N LEU A 36 9.99 8.21 -7.11
CA LEU A 36 10.01 7.81 -5.71
C LEU A 36 10.89 8.77 -4.92
N ILE A 37 10.48 9.09 -3.70
CA ILE A 37 11.29 9.87 -2.76
C ILE A 37 11.62 9.01 -1.54
N ASP A 38 12.63 9.41 -0.78
CA ASP A 38 13.11 8.71 0.42
C ASP A 38 12.16 8.82 1.62
N TRP A 39 11.09 9.61 1.51
CA TRP A 39 10.02 9.62 2.51
C TRP A 39 9.13 8.38 2.35
N CYS A 40 9.16 7.50 3.35
CA CYS A 40 8.50 6.19 3.30
C CYS A 40 7.57 5.96 4.49
N ASP A 41 6.56 5.11 4.27
CA ASP A 41 6.01 4.28 5.34
C ASP A 41 6.93 3.06 5.55
N THR A 42 6.90 2.48 6.75
CA THR A 42 7.68 1.27 7.09
C THR A 42 6.75 0.13 7.44
N LEU A 43 6.93 -1.02 6.79
CA LEU A 43 6.14 -2.23 6.99
C LEU A 43 6.99 -3.34 7.62
N HIS A 44 6.34 -4.10 8.50
CA HIS A 44 6.90 -5.29 9.13
C HIS A 44 5.99 -6.48 8.87
N PHE A 45 6.58 -7.64 8.60
CA PHE A 45 5.86 -8.85 8.25
C PHE A 45 6.35 -10.02 9.09
N GLU A 46 5.42 -10.72 9.73
CA GLU A 46 5.69 -11.94 10.47
C GLU A 46 4.86 -13.09 9.92
N LEU A 47 5.51 -14.20 9.62
CA LEU A 47 4.82 -15.38 9.10
C LEU A 47 4.03 -16.07 10.20
N ARG A 48 2.72 -16.17 10.00
CA ARG A 48 1.82 -16.96 10.84
C ARG A 48 1.64 -18.37 10.26
N LYS A 49 1.41 -19.35 11.14
CA LYS A 49 1.19 -20.75 10.78
C LYS A 49 -0.29 -21.14 10.66
N ASP A 50 -1.19 -20.26 11.12
CA ASP A 50 -2.64 -20.49 11.16
C ASP A 50 -3.37 -20.03 9.89
N GLY A 51 -2.63 -19.48 8.92
CA GLY A 51 -3.21 -18.97 7.66
C GLY A 51 -4.02 -17.69 7.82
N VAL A 52 -4.06 -17.09 9.01
CA VAL A 52 -4.83 -15.87 9.29
C VAL A 52 -4.00 -14.64 8.90
N ILE A 53 -4.64 -13.65 8.28
CA ILE A 53 -4.05 -12.32 8.03
C ILE A 53 -4.53 -11.36 9.14
N SER A 54 -3.58 -10.74 9.82
CA SER A 54 -3.82 -9.72 10.85
C SER A 54 -2.93 -8.51 10.63
N ARG A 55 -3.43 -7.30 10.91
CA ARG A 55 -2.66 -6.04 10.88
C ARG A 55 -2.61 -5.45 12.28
N THR A 56 -1.46 -4.87 12.63
CA THR A 56 -1.30 -4.08 13.85
C THR A 56 -0.68 -2.75 13.47
N ASP A 57 -1.33 -1.67 13.90
CA ASP A 57 -0.89 -0.31 13.59
C ASP A 57 0.09 0.14 14.68
N LEU A 58 1.32 0.48 14.29
CA LEU A 58 2.40 0.90 15.21
C LEU A 58 2.46 2.42 15.41
N GLY A 59 1.51 3.17 14.83
CA GLY A 59 1.43 4.62 14.94
C GLY A 59 1.08 5.10 16.35
N PRO A 60 1.23 6.41 16.63
CA PRO A 60 0.80 6.98 17.89
C PRO A 60 -0.71 6.77 18.09
N ILE A 61 -1.16 6.66 19.34
CA ILE A 61 -2.58 6.41 19.66
C ILE A 61 -3.53 7.52 19.17
N THR A 62 -2.98 8.67 18.81
CA THR A 62 -3.68 9.81 18.22
C THR A 62 -3.89 9.68 16.72
N ALA A 63 -3.27 8.70 16.06
CA ALA A 63 -3.47 8.44 14.64
C ALA A 63 -4.89 7.92 14.41
N ALA A 64 -5.46 8.30 13.26
CA ALA A 64 -6.75 7.77 12.84
C ALA A 64 -6.66 6.24 12.70
N VAL A 65 -7.64 5.54 13.26
CA VAL A 65 -7.73 4.08 13.13
C VAL A 65 -7.93 3.73 11.67
N LEU A 66 -7.03 2.93 11.11
CA LEU A 66 -7.15 2.46 9.73
C LEU A 66 -8.28 1.41 9.64
N PRO A 67 -9.09 1.42 8.56
CA PRO A 67 -10.16 0.45 8.37
C PRO A 67 -9.66 -1.00 8.46
N ALA A 68 -10.45 -1.92 9.00
CA ALA A 68 -10.05 -3.33 9.13
C ALA A 68 -9.77 -4.00 7.76
N ASP A 69 -10.36 -3.49 6.68
CA ASP A 69 -10.17 -3.96 5.30
C ASP A 69 -9.49 -2.89 4.43
N ASP A 70 -8.27 -2.49 4.81
CA ASP A 70 -7.46 -1.54 4.04
C ASP A 70 -6.73 -2.22 2.86
N LEU A 71 -6.01 -1.42 2.06
CA LEU A 71 -5.28 -1.91 0.89
C LEU A 71 -4.20 -2.94 1.25
N THR A 72 -3.56 -2.83 2.40
CA THR A 72 -2.54 -3.78 2.88
C THR A 72 -3.15 -5.15 3.16
N VAL A 73 -4.27 -5.20 3.89
CA VAL A 73 -4.99 -6.45 4.17
C VAL A 73 -5.56 -7.06 2.89
N ARG A 74 -6.15 -6.23 2.01
CA ARG A 74 -6.67 -6.68 0.72
C ARG A 74 -5.58 -7.24 -0.19
N ALA A 75 -4.40 -6.60 -0.24
CA ALA A 75 -3.26 -7.09 -1.01
C ALA A 75 -2.73 -8.42 -0.46
N ALA A 76 -2.62 -8.57 0.86
CA ALA A 76 -2.22 -9.82 1.49
C ALA A 76 -3.20 -10.97 1.18
N ARG A 77 -4.51 -10.71 1.22
CA ARG A 77 -5.55 -11.70 0.86
C ARG A 77 -5.50 -12.08 -0.62
N ALA A 78 -5.30 -11.09 -1.50
CA ALA A 78 -5.16 -11.35 -2.93
C ALA A 78 -3.92 -12.22 -3.23
N LEU A 79 -2.79 -11.97 -2.56
CA LEU A 79 -1.59 -12.79 -2.69
C LEU A 79 -1.77 -14.21 -2.10
N GLN A 80 -2.51 -14.35 -1.00
CA GLN A 80 -2.83 -15.66 -0.42
C GLN A 80 -3.68 -16.53 -1.36
N ALA A 81 -4.51 -15.91 -2.20
CA ALA A 81 -5.38 -16.59 -3.15
C ALA A 81 -4.76 -16.76 -4.56
N ALA A 82 -3.56 -16.22 -4.80
CA ALA A 82 -2.82 -16.30 -6.07
C ALA A 82 -2.02 -17.60 -6.17
#